data_AF-A0A2E0HNZ6-F1
#
_entry.id   AF-A0A2E0HNZ6-F1
#
_cell.length_a   1.000
_cell.length_b   1.000
_cell.length_c   1.000
_cell.angle_alpha   90.00
_cell.angle_beta   90.00
_cell.angle_gamma   90.00
#
_symmetry.space_group_name_H-M   'P 1'
#
loop_
_entity.id
_entity.type
_entity.pdbx_description
1 polymer ?
#
loop_
_entity_poly.entity_id
_entity_poly.type
_entity_poly.pdbx_seq_one_letter_code
_entity_poly.pdbx_strand_id
1 'polypeptide(L)'
;RYEVLILFENNGDTALQDVFINDVIPSNFEIKDWHIKGTGGKREDCEMTTEDGDDGSHVSWMIPIVGKNERLEVSFEIKGSGEVDAEALNRFHGVHFGDEVETEDVPSLEQESVEEESSEEEVEEAPKVTWREDVLLRVMKASGIEDRDAFIAHAVNFDHDENGYLKKAELEDAAKAWNEANSEDSSESEEVEESTEEATEEAVSSETEETSTDEVAEDEADEKECPICSVMSPKDATTCAACSFAFI
;
A
#
# COMPACT_ATOMS: atom_id res chain seq x y z
N ARG A 1 -25.44 7.57 20.23
CA ARG A 1 -25.00 6.34 19.54
C ARG A 1 -25.66 6.41 18.19
N TYR A 2 -24.85 6.48 17.15
CA TYR A 2 -25.31 6.59 15.77
C TYR A 2 -24.67 5.44 15.01
N GLU A 3 -25.43 4.91 14.06
CA GLU A 3 -24.98 3.87 13.15
C GLU A 3 -24.90 4.52 11.77
N VAL A 4 -23.73 4.41 11.15
CA VAL A 4 -23.45 4.97 9.83
C VAL A 4 -23.26 3.81 8.87
N LEU A 5 -23.85 3.97 7.69
CA LEU A 5 -23.83 2.97 6.63
C LEU A 5 -23.34 3.63 5.34
N ILE A 6 -22.18 3.21 4.88
CA ILE A 6 -21.64 3.60 3.58
C ILE A 6 -21.88 2.45 2.62
N LEU A 7 -22.45 2.77 1.46
CA LEU A 7 -22.67 1.82 0.38
C LEU A 7 -21.79 2.19 -0.79
N PHE A 8 -20.99 1.22 -1.22
CA PHE A 8 -20.14 1.33 -2.40
C PHE A 8 -20.54 0.22 -3.38
N GLU A 9 -20.59 0.53 -4.66
CA GLU A 9 -20.94 -0.44 -5.70
C GLU A 9 -20.00 -0.26 -6.88
N ASN A 10 -19.25 -1.32 -7.19
CA ASN A 10 -18.38 -1.34 -8.36
C ASN A 10 -19.23 -1.59 -9.61
N ASN A 11 -19.67 -0.52 -10.27
CA ASN A 11 -20.39 -0.59 -11.54
C ASN A 11 -19.46 -0.71 -12.77
N GLY A 12 -18.16 -0.91 -12.55
CA GLY A 12 -17.17 -1.17 -13.59
C GLY A 12 -17.34 -2.55 -14.23
N ASP A 13 -16.65 -2.77 -15.33
CA ASP A 13 -16.60 -4.06 -16.01
C ASP A 13 -15.46 -4.98 -15.54
N THR A 14 -14.60 -4.47 -14.67
CA THR A 14 -13.41 -5.09 -14.09
C THR A 14 -13.45 -5.02 -12.55
N ALA A 15 -12.55 -5.75 -11.90
CA ALA A 15 -12.41 -5.70 -10.44
C ALA A 15 -11.49 -4.54 -10.03
N LEU A 16 -11.70 -4.00 -8.83
CA LEU A 16 -10.89 -2.93 -8.27
C LEU A 16 -9.98 -3.51 -7.21
N GLN A 17 -8.69 -3.18 -7.27
CA GLN A 17 -7.74 -3.52 -6.21
C GLN A 17 -7.52 -2.33 -5.29
N ASP A 18 -7.16 -2.61 -4.04
CA ASP A 18 -6.78 -1.63 -3.02
C ASP A 18 -7.79 -0.48 -2.90
N VAL A 19 -9.05 -0.84 -2.64
CA VAL A 19 -10.13 0.14 -2.47
C VAL A 19 -10.09 0.72 -1.06
N PHE A 20 -9.87 2.02 -0.97
CA PHE A 20 -9.89 2.80 0.26
C PHE A 20 -11.17 3.62 0.34
N ILE A 21 -12.03 3.32 1.32
CA ILE A 21 -13.23 4.09 1.64
C ILE A 21 -12.87 5.03 2.79
N ASN A 22 -13.06 6.34 2.60
CA ASN A 22 -12.65 7.35 3.59
C ASN A 22 -13.85 8.09 4.16
N ASP A 23 -13.79 8.37 5.46
CA ASP A 23 -14.75 9.22 6.16
C ASP A 23 -14.06 10.09 7.23
N VAL A 24 -14.74 11.14 7.69
CA VAL A 24 -14.27 12.04 8.76
C VAL A 24 -15.27 12.00 9.90
N ILE A 25 -14.82 11.48 11.03
CA ILE A 25 -15.62 11.40 12.26
C ILE A 25 -15.39 12.66 13.07
N PRO A 26 -16.44 13.41 13.45
CA PRO A 26 -16.26 14.61 14.26
C PRO A 26 -15.58 14.27 15.58
N SER A 27 -14.66 15.13 16.03
CA SER A 27 -13.76 14.89 17.18
C SER A 27 -14.45 14.61 18.52
N ASN A 28 -15.75 14.90 18.64
CA ASN A 28 -16.56 14.56 19.80
C ASN A 28 -17.17 13.15 19.76
N PHE A 29 -16.87 12.37 18.72
CA PHE A 29 -17.33 11.00 18.50
C PHE A 29 -16.14 10.05 18.29
N GLU A 30 -16.31 8.81 18.73
CA GLU A 30 -15.37 7.72 18.51
C GLU A 30 -16.09 6.53 17.90
N ILE A 31 -15.40 5.79 17.01
CA ILE A 31 -15.88 4.50 16.51
C ILE A 31 -15.83 3.46 17.64
N LYS A 32 -16.90 2.66 17.78
CA LYS A 32 -16.99 1.57 18.77
C LYS A 32 -16.97 0.19 18.13
N ASP A 33 -17.58 0.04 16.97
CA ASP A 33 -17.64 -1.21 16.24
C ASP A 33 -17.72 -0.89 14.74
N TRP A 34 -17.16 -1.76 13.91
CA TRP A 34 -17.23 -1.64 12.46
C TRP A 34 -17.19 -3.02 11.81
N HIS A 35 -17.84 -3.15 10.66
CA HIS A 35 -17.77 -4.34 9.83
C HIS A 35 -18.06 -4.00 8.37
N ILE A 36 -17.47 -4.77 7.47
CA ILE A 36 -17.71 -4.65 6.03
C ILE A 36 -18.41 -5.92 5.56
N LYS A 37 -19.45 -5.75 4.73
CA LYS A 37 -20.09 -6.86 4.03
C LYS A 37 -19.94 -6.67 2.53
N GLY A 38 -19.53 -7.72 1.84
CA GLY A 38 -19.63 -7.83 0.39
C GLY A 38 -20.77 -8.75 -0.03
N THR A 39 -20.80 -9.13 -1.31
CA THR A 39 -21.83 -10.03 -1.84
C THR A 39 -21.79 -11.43 -1.17
N GLY A 40 -20.60 -11.89 -0.77
CA GLY A 40 -20.37 -13.16 -0.07
C GLY A 40 -20.67 -13.14 1.44
N GLY A 41 -21.07 -12.00 2.00
CA GLY A 41 -21.30 -11.84 3.44
C GLY A 41 -20.25 -10.96 4.11
N LYS A 42 -20.00 -11.19 5.41
CA LYS A 42 -19.05 -10.38 6.19
C LYS A 42 -17.62 -10.65 5.69
N ARG A 43 -16.88 -9.57 5.43
CA ARG A 43 -15.47 -9.60 5.07
C ARG A 43 -14.60 -9.46 6.32
N GLU A 44 -13.52 -10.24 6.37
CA GLU A 44 -12.53 -10.21 7.45
C GLU A 44 -11.12 -9.86 6.93
N ASP A 45 -10.99 -9.71 5.61
CA ASP A 45 -9.79 -9.32 4.88
C ASP A 45 -9.59 -7.80 4.77
N CYS A 46 -10.40 -7.00 5.49
CA CYS A 46 -10.34 -5.54 5.44
C CYS A 46 -9.54 -4.97 6.60
N GLU A 47 -8.77 -3.91 6.35
CA GLU A 47 -8.04 -3.16 7.38
C GLU A 47 -8.69 -1.79 7.59
N MET A 48 -8.70 -1.29 8.84
CA MET A 48 -9.14 0.06 9.16
C MET A 48 -7.98 0.83 9.78
N THR A 49 -7.71 2.02 9.26
CA THR A 49 -6.78 2.99 9.84
C THR A 49 -7.54 4.22 10.34
N THR A 50 -6.96 4.91 11.31
CA THR A 50 -7.54 6.13 11.89
C THR A 50 -6.44 7.12 12.18
N GLU A 51 -6.64 8.37 11.76
CA GLU A 51 -5.71 9.48 11.95
C GLU A 51 -6.46 10.70 12.49
N ASP A 52 -5.95 11.31 13.55
CA ASP A 52 -6.56 12.52 14.12
C ASP A 52 -6.16 13.76 13.30
N GLY A 53 -7.15 14.52 12.82
CA GLY A 53 -6.99 15.76 12.07
C GLY A 53 -7.71 16.94 12.73
N ASP A 54 -7.47 18.14 12.18
CA ASP A 54 -8.07 19.40 12.70
C ASP A 54 -9.60 19.45 12.58
N ASP A 55 -10.18 18.73 11.61
CA ASP A 55 -11.61 18.67 11.31
C ASP A 55 -12.31 17.42 11.88
N GLY A 56 -11.56 16.49 12.49
CA GLY A 56 -12.08 15.23 13.03
C GLY A 56 -11.06 14.10 12.93
N SER A 57 -11.46 12.89 13.33
CA SER A 57 -10.67 11.69 13.10
C SER A 57 -10.98 11.16 11.70
N HIS A 58 -9.98 11.18 10.82
CA HIS A 58 -10.01 10.62 9.48
C HIS A 58 -9.92 9.10 9.58
N VAL A 59 -10.88 8.40 9.00
CA VAL A 59 -10.96 6.94 9.03
C VAL A 59 -10.92 6.42 7.62
N SER A 60 -10.10 5.39 7.39
CA SER A 60 -9.95 4.75 6.09
C SER A 60 -10.12 3.25 6.24
N TRP A 61 -11.01 2.67 5.43
CA TRP A 61 -11.16 1.22 5.30
C TRP A 61 -10.54 0.77 4.00
N MET A 62 -9.54 -0.10 4.09
CA MET A 62 -8.88 -0.73 2.95
C MET A 62 -9.52 -2.10 2.67
N ILE A 63 -9.97 -2.29 1.44
CA ILE A 63 -10.55 -3.52 0.92
C ILE A 63 -9.64 -4.00 -0.22
N PRO A 64 -8.96 -5.16 -0.08
CA PRO A 64 -7.93 -5.60 -1.02
C PRO A 64 -8.44 -5.75 -2.45
N ILE A 65 -9.63 -6.36 -2.63
CA ILE A 65 -10.22 -6.61 -3.94
C ILE A 65 -11.73 -6.43 -3.86
N VAL A 66 -12.30 -5.70 -4.82
CA VAL A 66 -13.74 -5.54 -5.00
C VAL A 66 -14.12 -6.04 -6.38
N GLY A 67 -14.88 -7.13 -6.41
CA GLY A 67 -15.31 -7.77 -7.64
C GLY A 67 -16.16 -6.86 -8.54
N LYS A 68 -16.25 -7.25 -9.80
CA LYS A 68 -17.13 -6.60 -10.77
C LYS A 68 -18.60 -6.72 -10.32
N ASN A 69 -19.34 -5.63 -10.35
CA ASN A 69 -20.73 -5.56 -9.83
C ASN A 69 -20.84 -5.97 -8.36
N GLU A 70 -19.74 -5.96 -7.58
CA GLU A 70 -19.81 -6.21 -6.15
C GLU A 70 -20.31 -4.96 -5.44
N ARG A 71 -21.26 -5.17 -4.51
CA ARG A 71 -21.74 -4.13 -3.61
C ARG A 71 -21.16 -4.35 -2.22
N LEU A 72 -20.46 -3.35 -1.74
CA LEU A 72 -19.92 -3.27 -0.40
C LEU A 72 -20.81 -2.42 0.51
N GLU A 73 -20.90 -2.87 1.76
CA GLU A 73 -21.59 -2.21 2.85
C GLU A 73 -20.62 -2.05 4.02
N VAL A 74 -20.14 -0.82 4.24
CA VAL A 74 -19.34 -0.48 5.42
C VAL A 74 -20.30 0.03 6.48
N SER A 75 -20.42 -0.72 7.57
CA SER A 75 -21.26 -0.39 8.72
C SER A 75 -20.39 -0.09 9.92
N PHE A 76 -20.56 1.07 10.54
CA PHE A 76 -19.84 1.39 11.78
C PHE A 76 -20.69 2.19 12.76
N GLU A 77 -20.37 2.01 14.03
CA GLU A 77 -21.03 2.69 15.12
C GLU A 77 -20.14 3.79 15.68
N ILE A 78 -20.70 4.99 15.78
CA ILE A 78 -20.08 6.10 16.50
C ILE A 78 -20.80 6.41 17.81
N LYS A 79 -19.99 6.69 18.83
CA LYS A 79 -20.47 7.09 20.16
C LYS A 79 -19.72 8.34 20.61
N GLY A 80 -20.48 9.34 21.02
CA GLY A 80 -19.95 10.64 21.42
C GLY A 80 -21.00 11.48 22.13
N SER A 81 -20.62 12.69 22.53
CA SER A 81 -21.48 13.65 23.21
C SER A 81 -21.84 14.82 22.30
N GLY A 82 -23.13 15.15 22.19
CA GLY A 82 -23.64 16.26 21.39
C GLY A 82 -24.69 15.83 20.36
N GLU A 83 -25.27 16.81 19.67
CA GLU A 83 -26.06 16.58 18.47
C GLU A 83 -25.11 16.36 17.30
N VAL A 84 -25.32 15.27 16.56
CA VAL A 84 -24.64 15.04 15.29
C VAL A 84 -25.33 15.91 14.24
N ASP A 85 -24.55 16.68 13.50
CA ASP A 85 -25.04 17.31 12.28
C ASP A 85 -25.32 16.20 11.25
N ALA A 86 -26.60 15.96 10.97
CA ALA A 86 -27.03 14.91 10.05
C ALA A 86 -26.59 15.19 8.60
N GLU A 87 -26.37 16.45 8.21
CA GLU A 87 -25.80 16.79 6.90
C GLU A 87 -24.32 16.46 6.86
N ALA A 88 -23.58 16.72 7.95
CA ALA A 88 -22.17 16.33 8.05
C ALA A 88 -21.99 14.81 8.07
N LEU A 89 -22.87 14.07 8.76
CA LEU A 89 -22.81 12.60 8.82
C LEU A 89 -23.18 11.91 7.49
N ASN A 90 -23.96 12.58 6.65
CA ASN A 90 -24.28 12.12 5.30
C ASN A 90 -23.28 12.61 4.25
N ARG A 91 -22.30 13.47 4.63
CA ARG A 91 -21.27 13.91 3.73
C ARG A 91 -20.25 12.79 3.59
N PHE A 92 -20.25 12.14 2.43
CA PHE A 92 -19.24 11.16 2.10
C PHE A 92 -17.92 11.85 1.73
N HIS A 93 -16.80 11.46 2.36
CA HIS A 93 -15.52 12.17 2.25
C HIS A 93 -14.56 11.62 1.18
N GLY A 94 -14.86 10.46 0.58
CA GLY A 94 -14.21 10.01 -0.66
C GLY A 94 -13.97 8.50 -0.75
N VAL A 95 -13.73 8.02 -1.97
CA VAL A 95 -13.15 6.69 -2.24
C VAL A 95 -11.88 6.91 -3.06
N HIS A 96 -10.81 6.20 -2.72
CA HIS A 96 -9.65 6.01 -3.58
C HIS A 96 -9.52 4.53 -3.90
N PHE A 97 -9.02 4.20 -5.08
CA PHE A 97 -8.75 2.82 -5.47
C PHE A 97 -7.43 2.78 -6.23
N GLY A 98 -6.76 1.63 -6.17
CA GLY A 98 -5.52 1.36 -6.88
C GLY A 98 -5.74 1.16 -8.39
N ASP A 99 -4.92 0.32 -8.99
CA ASP A 99 -5.07 -0.04 -10.41
C ASP A 99 -6.33 -0.91 -10.63
N GLU A 100 -6.90 -0.73 -11.81
CA GLU A 100 -7.98 -1.58 -12.31
C GLU A 100 -7.38 -2.92 -12.71
N VAL A 101 -7.77 -4.01 -12.04
CA VAL A 101 -7.23 -5.33 -12.32
C VAL A 101 -8.14 -6.08 -13.29
N GLU A 102 -7.54 -6.58 -14.37
CA GLU A 102 -8.23 -7.49 -15.28
C GLU A 102 -8.59 -8.78 -14.51
N THR A 103 -9.74 -9.36 -14.81
CA THR A 103 -10.34 -10.53 -14.13
C THR A 103 -9.44 -11.78 -14.05
N GLU A 104 -8.29 -11.78 -14.72
CA GLU A 104 -7.30 -12.85 -14.75
C GLU A 104 -6.31 -12.79 -13.56
N ASP A 105 -6.19 -11.64 -12.87
CA ASP A 105 -5.22 -11.40 -11.79
C ASP A 105 -5.82 -11.44 -10.36
N VAL A 106 -7.15 -11.57 -10.24
CA VAL A 106 -7.80 -11.70 -8.94
C VAL A 106 -7.68 -13.14 -8.40
N PRO A 107 -7.07 -13.39 -7.21
CA PRO A 107 -7.09 -14.70 -6.59
C PRO A 107 -8.54 -15.15 -6.37
N SER A 108 -8.91 -16.22 -7.07
CA SER A 108 -10.27 -16.76 -7.15
C SER A 108 -10.89 -17.00 -5.76
N LEU A 109 -11.91 -16.22 -5.42
CA LEU A 109 -12.76 -16.40 -4.24
C LEU A 109 -14.15 -16.95 -4.61
N GLU A 110 -14.24 -17.82 -5.62
CA GLU A 110 -15.53 -18.43 -6.01
C GLU A 110 -15.39 -19.95 -6.24
N GLN A 111 -15.70 -20.72 -5.20
CA GLN A 111 -16.18 -22.09 -5.38
C GLN A 111 -17.61 -22.07 -5.94
N GLU A 112 -17.80 -22.90 -6.97
CA GLU A 112 -19.04 -23.48 -7.50
C GLU A 112 -19.95 -22.57 -8.34
N SER A 113 -19.67 -22.52 -9.65
CA SER A 113 -20.69 -22.94 -10.62
C SER A 113 -20.05 -23.72 -11.78
N VAL A 114 -20.64 -24.87 -12.05
CA VAL A 114 -20.18 -25.95 -12.95
C VAL A 114 -20.62 -25.67 -14.38
N GLU A 115 -19.72 -25.80 -15.37
CA GLU A 115 -19.87 -26.68 -16.55
C GLU A 115 -18.62 -26.61 -17.47
N GLU A 116 -17.98 -27.78 -17.64
CA GLU A 116 -17.20 -28.34 -18.78
C GLU A 116 -16.46 -27.35 -19.73
N GLU A 117 -15.18 -27.51 -20.08
CA GLU A 117 -14.47 -28.72 -20.51
C GLU A 117 -12.96 -28.40 -20.66
N SER A 118 -12.10 -29.34 -20.27
CA SER A 118 -10.77 -29.62 -20.88
C SER A 118 -9.68 -28.53 -20.87
N SER A 119 -8.76 -28.60 -19.91
CA SER A 119 -7.38 -29.08 -20.16
C SER A 119 -6.64 -29.23 -18.84
N GLU A 120 -6.07 -30.40 -18.59
CA GLU A 120 -5.07 -30.64 -17.55
C GLU A 120 -3.85 -29.76 -17.81
N GLU A 121 -3.57 -28.79 -16.94
CA GLU A 121 -2.21 -28.37 -16.62
C GLU A 121 -2.12 -28.13 -15.11
N GLU A 122 -1.26 -28.92 -14.48
CA GLU A 122 -0.85 -28.90 -13.08
C GLU A 122 -0.17 -27.56 -12.78
N VAL A 123 -0.94 -26.56 -12.35
CA VAL A 123 -0.38 -25.31 -11.81
C VAL A 123 -0.20 -25.52 -10.32
N GLU A 124 1.06 -25.70 -9.93
CA GLU A 124 1.51 -25.78 -8.55
C GLU A 124 0.85 -24.68 -7.71
N GLU A 125 0.24 -25.07 -6.58
CA GLU A 125 -0.46 -24.17 -5.67
C GLU A 125 0.43 -22.99 -5.29
N ALA A 126 0.16 -21.81 -5.88
CA ALA A 126 0.73 -20.56 -5.43
C ALA A 126 0.45 -20.41 -3.93
N PRO A 127 1.46 -20.10 -3.12
CA PRO A 127 1.30 -20.15 -1.68
C PRO A 127 0.37 -19.03 -1.19
N LYS A 128 -0.67 -19.42 -0.45
CA LYS A 128 -1.72 -18.53 0.11
C LYS A 128 -1.23 -17.68 1.31
N VAL A 129 -0.02 -17.13 1.24
CA VAL A 129 0.52 -16.22 2.27
C VAL A 129 0.59 -14.80 1.72
N THR A 130 0.38 -13.82 2.58
CA THR A 130 0.33 -12.39 2.23
C THR A 130 1.49 -11.65 2.88
N TRP A 131 1.88 -10.50 2.34
CA TRP A 131 2.95 -9.67 2.89
C TRP A 131 2.75 -8.21 2.48
N ARG A 132 3.47 -7.28 3.14
CA ARG A 132 3.54 -5.89 2.67
C ARG A 132 4.54 -5.79 1.51
N GLU A 133 4.07 -5.44 0.32
CA GLU A 133 4.92 -5.34 -0.88
C GLU A 133 6.10 -4.38 -0.69
N ASP A 134 5.88 -3.23 -0.04
CA ASP A 134 6.96 -2.28 0.27
C ASP A 134 8.06 -2.87 1.15
N VAL A 135 7.69 -3.80 2.04
CA VAL A 135 8.63 -4.46 2.94
C VAL A 135 9.38 -5.55 2.18
N LEU A 136 8.66 -6.34 1.38
CA LEU A 136 9.27 -7.35 0.50
C LEU A 136 10.31 -6.72 -0.43
N LEU A 137 9.93 -5.67 -1.17
CA LEU A 137 10.82 -4.95 -2.09
C LEU A 137 12.05 -4.37 -1.39
N ARG A 138 11.86 -3.83 -0.17
CA ARG A 138 12.97 -3.29 0.61
C ARG A 138 13.94 -4.38 1.06
N VAL A 139 13.43 -5.52 1.51
CA VAL A 139 14.25 -6.65 1.96
C VAL A 139 14.98 -7.28 0.78
N MET A 140 14.29 -7.53 -0.33
CA MET A 140 14.92 -8.03 -1.56
C MET A 140 16.02 -7.11 -2.07
N LYS A 141 15.76 -5.79 -2.11
CA LYS A 141 16.75 -4.79 -2.52
C LYS A 141 17.94 -4.72 -1.57
N ALA A 142 17.71 -4.83 -0.25
CA ALA A 142 18.77 -4.83 0.74
C ALA A 142 19.64 -6.09 0.67
N SER A 143 19.03 -7.23 0.35
CA SER A 143 19.68 -8.53 0.25
C SER A 143 20.20 -8.87 -1.15
N GLY A 144 19.93 -8.04 -2.16
CA GLY A 144 20.38 -8.24 -3.54
C GLY A 144 19.66 -9.36 -4.29
N ILE A 145 18.42 -9.65 -3.93
CA ILE A 145 17.62 -10.74 -4.52
C ILE A 145 16.88 -10.20 -5.75
N GLU A 146 17.15 -10.78 -6.92
CA GLU A 146 16.55 -10.38 -8.20
C GLU A 146 15.29 -11.19 -8.57
N ASP A 147 15.21 -12.44 -8.09
CA ASP A 147 14.09 -13.34 -8.37
C ASP A 147 13.02 -13.23 -7.28
N ARG A 148 11.97 -12.44 -7.58
CA ARG A 148 10.85 -12.17 -6.67
C ARG A 148 10.04 -13.42 -6.39
N ASP A 149 9.65 -14.15 -7.43
CA ASP A 149 8.71 -15.26 -7.29
C ASP A 149 9.38 -16.46 -6.62
N ALA A 150 10.66 -16.72 -6.93
CA ALA A 150 11.41 -17.78 -6.27
C ALA A 150 11.70 -17.44 -4.80
N PHE A 151 11.97 -16.16 -4.49
CA PHE A 151 12.13 -15.72 -3.11
C PHE A 151 10.84 -15.81 -2.31
N ILE A 152 9.70 -15.42 -2.89
CA ILE A 152 8.38 -15.56 -2.28
C ILE A 152 8.13 -17.03 -1.93
N ALA A 153 8.35 -17.96 -2.86
CA ALA A 153 8.17 -19.39 -2.63
C ALA A 153 9.02 -19.90 -1.44
N HIS A 154 10.23 -19.36 -1.26
CA HIS A 154 11.07 -19.67 -0.11
C HIS A 154 10.58 -19.01 1.18
N ALA A 155 10.17 -17.75 1.12
CA ALA A 155 9.77 -16.94 2.28
C ALA A 155 8.49 -17.46 2.95
N VAL A 156 7.63 -18.15 2.21
CA VAL A 156 6.40 -18.81 2.75
C VAL A 156 6.73 -19.79 3.87
N ASN A 157 7.89 -20.42 3.81
CA ASN A 157 8.35 -21.37 4.82
C ASN A 157 8.84 -20.71 6.12
N PHE A 158 8.89 -19.37 6.16
CA PHE A 158 9.35 -18.55 7.29
C PHE A 158 8.20 -17.83 8.02
N ASP A 159 6.93 -18.18 7.72
CA ASP A 159 5.79 -17.80 8.56
C ASP A 159 5.85 -18.57 9.88
N HIS A 160 6.49 -17.99 10.90
CA HIS A 160 6.71 -18.66 12.18
C HIS A 160 5.45 -18.70 13.05
N ASP A 161 4.52 -17.76 12.84
CA ASP A 161 3.25 -17.70 13.57
C ASP A 161 2.07 -18.33 12.81
N GLU A 162 2.32 -18.90 11.62
CA GLU A 162 1.34 -19.58 10.75
C GLU A 162 0.05 -18.76 10.56
N ASN A 163 0.19 -17.43 10.59
CA ASN A 163 -0.94 -16.50 10.52
C ASN A 163 -1.29 -16.14 9.07
N GLY A 164 -0.54 -16.64 8.09
CA GLY A 164 -0.71 -16.35 6.67
C GLY A 164 -0.20 -14.97 6.25
N TYR A 165 0.59 -14.30 7.09
CA TYR A 165 1.16 -12.97 6.86
C TYR A 165 2.64 -12.90 7.25
N LEU A 166 3.51 -12.72 6.26
CA LEU A 166 4.95 -12.57 6.48
C LEU A 166 5.29 -11.15 6.95
N LYS A 167 5.70 -11.01 8.21
CA LYS A 167 6.17 -9.72 8.75
C LYS A 167 7.61 -9.43 8.33
N LYS A 168 8.04 -8.18 8.50
CA LYS A 168 9.40 -7.72 8.16
C LYS A 168 10.52 -8.63 8.69
N ALA A 169 10.40 -9.08 9.94
CA ALA A 169 11.41 -9.95 10.56
C ALA A 169 11.49 -11.33 9.87
N GLU A 170 10.37 -11.88 9.44
CA GLU A 170 10.30 -13.18 8.76
C GLU A 170 10.83 -13.09 7.33
N LEU A 171 10.53 -11.99 6.62
CA LEU A 171 11.11 -11.71 5.31
C LEU A 171 12.63 -11.49 5.40
N GLU A 172 13.13 -10.82 6.44
CA GLU A 172 14.58 -10.64 6.66
C GLU A 172 15.28 -11.96 6.97
N ASP A 173 14.65 -12.85 7.75
CA ASP A 173 15.19 -14.19 8.05
C ASP A 173 15.19 -15.07 6.80
N ALA A 174 14.10 -15.06 6.04
CA ALA A 174 14.01 -15.72 4.74
C ALA A 174 15.08 -15.22 3.76
N ALA A 175 15.32 -13.90 3.68
CA ALA A 175 16.32 -13.32 2.80
C ALA A 175 17.75 -13.70 3.20
N LYS A 176 18.00 -13.84 4.51
CA LYS A 176 19.28 -14.32 5.02
C LYS A 176 19.50 -15.78 4.64
N ALA A 177 18.51 -16.64 4.88
CA ALA A 177 18.57 -18.06 4.54
C ALA A 177 18.68 -18.29 3.02
N TRP A 178 17.98 -17.47 2.22
CA TRP A 178 18.07 -17.48 0.76
C TRP A 178 19.49 -17.18 0.28
N ASN A 179 20.12 -16.14 0.83
CA ASN A 179 21.47 -15.77 0.48
C ASN A 179 22.50 -16.79 0.98
N GLU A 180 22.29 -17.40 2.14
CA GLU A 180 23.12 -18.52 2.61
C GLU A 180 23.04 -19.70 1.64
N ALA A 181 21.82 -20.11 1.24
CA ALA A 181 21.61 -21.21 0.31
C ALA A 181 22.13 -20.92 -1.12
N ASN A 182 22.04 -19.67 -1.60
CA ASN A 182 22.58 -19.27 -2.91
C ASN A 182 24.06 -18.90 -2.89
N SER A 183 24.64 -18.62 -1.72
CA SER A 183 26.08 -18.44 -1.55
C SER A 183 26.82 -19.79 -1.57
N GLU A 184 26.11 -20.90 -1.33
CA GLU A 184 26.68 -22.26 -1.33
C GLU A 184 26.91 -22.82 -2.76
N ASP A 185 26.35 -22.21 -3.82
CA ASP A 185 26.69 -22.54 -5.22
C ASP A 185 27.93 -21.78 -5.75
N SER A 186 28.64 -21.06 -4.87
CA SER A 186 29.95 -20.49 -5.18
C SER A 186 30.93 -20.61 -4.03
N SER A 187 30.92 -21.71 -3.29
CA SER A 187 32.02 -22.06 -2.38
C SER A 187 31.80 -23.43 -1.72
N GLU A 188 32.19 -24.51 -2.38
CA GLU A 188 32.79 -25.62 -1.66
C GLU A 188 34.32 -25.38 -1.65
N SER A 189 34.82 -24.69 -0.63
CA SER A 189 36.15 -24.94 -0.02
C SER A 189 36.38 -24.04 1.19
N GLU A 190 36.36 -24.70 2.34
CA GLU A 190 37.17 -24.43 3.53
C GLU A 190 36.62 -23.46 4.58
N GLU A 191 36.06 -24.10 5.61
CA GLU A 191 36.24 -23.77 7.02
C GLU A 191 37.52 -22.96 7.28
N VAL A 192 37.39 -21.76 7.86
CA VAL A 192 38.28 -21.36 8.96
C VAL A 192 37.50 -20.51 9.95
N GLU A 193 37.40 -21.03 11.16
CA GLU A 193 36.90 -20.34 12.33
C GLU A 193 37.79 -19.18 12.78
N GLU A 194 37.13 -18.27 13.50
CA GLU A 194 37.64 -17.52 14.66
C GLU A 194 38.82 -16.55 14.46
N SER A 195 38.55 -15.31 14.88
CA SER A 195 39.20 -14.68 16.04
C SER A 195 39.81 -13.30 15.77
N THR A 196 39.51 -12.41 16.71
CA THR A 196 40.24 -11.20 17.15
C THR A 196 40.29 -10.00 16.19
N GLU A 197 39.57 -8.91 16.48
CA GLU A 197 39.81 -7.83 17.47
C GLU A 197 40.74 -6.70 16.98
N GLU A 198 40.34 -5.48 17.35
CA GLU A 198 41.09 -4.21 17.38
C GLU A 198 41.37 -3.51 16.03
N ALA A 199 40.65 -2.42 15.71
CA ALA A 199 40.83 -1.05 16.20
C ALA A 199 42.18 -0.43 15.80
N THR A 200 42.17 0.53 14.85
CA THR A 200 42.96 1.77 14.95
C THR A 200 42.44 2.82 13.96
N GLU A 201 42.44 4.04 14.48
CA GLU A 201 41.94 5.29 13.95
C GLU A 201 42.88 5.92 12.90
N GLU A 202 42.63 7.20 12.59
CA GLU A 202 43.42 8.20 11.84
C GLU A 202 42.82 8.55 10.46
N ALA A 203 41.92 9.54 10.34
CA ALA A 203 42.13 10.99 10.46
C ALA A 203 42.90 11.64 9.29
N VAL A 204 42.17 12.52 8.60
CA VAL A 204 42.58 13.87 8.14
C VAL A 204 43.19 14.07 6.74
N SER A 205 42.37 14.77 5.95
CA SER A 205 42.61 15.94 5.07
C SER A 205 43.51 15.87 3.83
N SER A 206 42.94 16.35 2.71
CA SER A 206 43.07 17.75 2.24
C SER A 206 42.57 17.77 0.79
N GLU A 207 41.39 18.33 0.51
CA GLU A 207 41.16 19.72 0.06
C GLU A 207 41.87 20.12 -1.24
N THR A 208 41.18 21.04 -1.95
CA THR A 208 41.61 22.00 -2.97
C THR A 208 41.41 21.61 -4.44
N GLU A 209 40.84 22.42 -5.34
CA GLU A 209 40.28 23.80 -5.36
C GLU A 209 39.40 23.85 -6.63
N GLU A 210 38.17 24.34 -6.55
CA GLU A 210 37.74 25.71 -6.92
C GLU A 210 37.82 26.07 -8.42
N THR A 211 36.85 26.89 -8.79
CA THR A 211 36.78 27.92 -9.85
C THR A 211 35.69 27.67 -10.88
N SER A 212 34.90 28.66 -11.28
CA SER A 212 34.56 29.97 -10.73
C SER A 212 33.48 30.52 -11.68
N THR A 213 32.42 31.10 -11.12
CA THR A 213 31.69 32.30 -11.61
C THR A 213 31.26 32.40 -13.08
N ASP A 214 29.95 32.56 -13.30
CA ASP A 214 29.48 33.79 -13.96
C ASP A 214 28.04 34.13 -13.53
N GLU A 215 27.87 35.38 -13.09
CA GLU A 215 26.63 36.04 -12.71
C GLU A 215 25.99 36.73 -13.94
N VAL A 216 24.72 36.45 -14.23
CA VAL A 216 23.77 37.39 -14.88
C VAL A 216 22.36 36.82 -14.64
N ALA A 217 21.60 37.37 -13.69
CA ALA A 217 20.72 38.53 -13.85
C ALA A 217 19.47 38.25 -14.70
N GLU A 218 18.33 38.24 -13.99
CA GLU A 218 17.00 38.67 -14.41
C GLU A 218 16.35 37.92 -15.60
N ASP A 219 15.53 36.92 -15.30
CA ASP A 219 14.23 36.78 -15.96
C ASP A 219 13.22 36.23 -14.95
N GLU A 220 12.21 37.05 -14.63
CA GLU A 220 11.14 36.73 -13.69
C GLU A 220 10.24 35.65 -14.29
N ALA A 221 10.54 34.39 -13.99
CA ALA A 221 9.58 33.30 -14.12
C ALA A 221 8.55 33.44 -12.99
N ASP A 222 7.58 34.33 -13.21
CA ASP A 222 6.38 34.41 -12.36
C ASP A 222 5.55 33.14 -12.63
N GLU A 223 5.88 32.08 -11.89
CA GLU A 223 5.19 30.80 -11.91
C GLU A 223 4.26 30.73 -10.69
N LYS A 224 3.03 30.26 -10.91
CA LYS A 224 2.02 30.06 -9.87
C LYS A 224 1.76 28.56 -9.68
N GLU A 225 1.64 28.16 -8.43
CA GLU A 225 1.32 26.79 -8.08
C GLU A 225 -0.18 26.52 -8.25
N CYS A 226 -0.54 25.39 -8.86
CA CYS A 226 -1.92 24.94 -8.89
C CYS A 226 -2.39 24.46 -7.50
N PRO A 227 -3.45 25.03 -6.90
CA PRO A 227 -3.90 24.62 -5.57
C PRO A 227 -4.55 23.22 -5.52
N ILE A 228 -4.80 22.59 -6.67
CA ILE A 228 -5.43 21.28 -6.76
C ILE A 228 -4.41 20.14 -6.89
N CYS A 229 -3.32 20.37 -7.63
CA CYS A 229 -2.34 19.31 -7.94
C CYS A 229 -0.88 19.74 -7.77
N SER A 230 -0.65 20.95 -7.23
CA SER A 230 0.67 21.53 -6.98
C SER A 230 1.58 21.65 -8.20
N VAL A 231 1.03 21.49 -9.41
CA VAL A 231 1.78 21.67 -10.65
C VAL A 231 2.00 23.16 -10.89
N MET A 232 3.26 23.52 -11.11
CA MET A 232 3.66 24.88 -11.49
C MET A 232 3.06 25.22 -12.86
N SER A 233 2.38 26.35 -12.91
CA SER A 233 1.75 26.89 -14.11
C SER A 233 2.25 28.32 -14.32
N PRO A 234 2.40 28.80 -15.57
CA PRO A 234 2.80 30.19 -15.80
C PRO A 234 1.74 31.14 -15.24
N LYS A 235 2.11 32.34 -14.74
CA LYS A 235 1.15 33.30 -14.14
C LYS A 235 -0.03 33.61 -15.05
N ASP A 236 0.22 33.70 -16.36
CA ASP A 236 -0.76 33.96 -17.42
C ASP A 236 -1.62 32.74 -17.81
N ALA A 237 -1.36 31.55 -17.28
CA ALA A 237 -2.22 30.38 -17.47
C ALA A 237 -3.60 30.65 -16.87
N THR A 238 -4.65 30.62 -17.69
CA THR A 238 -6.03 30.68 -17.20
C THR A 238 -6.51 29.32 -16.70
N THR A 239 -5.83 28.23 -17.06
CA THR A 239 -6.13 26.86 -16.62
C THR A 239 -4.86 26.06 -16.36
N CYS A 240 -4.86 25.19 -15.36
CA CYS A 240 -3.77 24.25 -15.08
C CYS A 240 -3.70 23.18 -16.18
N ALA A 241 -2.50 22.94 -16.71
CA ALA A 241 -2.29 21.94 -17.75
C ALA A 241 -2.48 20.49 -17.27
N ALA A 242 -2.32 20.23 -15.97
CA ALA A 242 -2.39 18.88 -15.41
C ALA A 242 -3.82 18.48 -15.00
N CYS A 243 -4.54 19.37 -14.30
CA CYS A 243 -5.87 19.06 -13.76
C CYS A 243 -7.00 19.91 -14.35
N SER A 244 -6.70 20.76 -15.35
CA SER A 244 -7.66 21.68 -15.98
C SER A 244 -8.32 22.69 -15.02
N PHE A 245 -7.78 22.87 -13.81
CA PHE A 245 -8.27 23.85 -12.84
C PHE A 245 -8.16 25.28 -13.39
N ALA A 246 -9.25 26.05 -13.35
CA ALA A 246 -9.27 27.43 -13.81
C ALA A 246 -8.70 28.38 -12.75
N PHE A 247 -7.61 29.08 -13.09
CA PHE A 247 -7.06 30.14 -12.26
C PHE A 247 -7.88 31.42 -12.46
N ILE A 248 -8.67 31.79 -11.46
CA ILE A 248 -9.53 32.99 -11.44
C ILE A 248 -8.72 34.22 -11.03
#